data_AF-A0A923MFI4-F1
#
_entry.id   AF-A0A923MFI4-F1
#
_cell.length_a   1.000
_cell.length_b   1.000
_cell.length_c   1.000
_cell.angle_alpha   90.00
_cell.angle_beta   90.00
_cell.angle_gamma   90.00
#
_symmetry.space_group_name_H-M   'P 1'
#
loop_
_entity.id
_entity.type
_entity.pdbx_description
1 polymer ?
#
loop_
_entity_poly.entity_id
_entity_poly.type
_entity_poly.pdbx_seq_one_letter_code
_entity_poly.pdbx_strand_id
1 'polypeptide(L)'
;MIDQLKLFRGEGYKINDKILIRQPTLEEIVDFGEQRYFGLVRTICSTPADRKVEIWDKLHVFWEKIDEYDLFISLFQTLQKSEVSILFGDMDFTTFKLGTQTGLPDLVLKNKDQVVIDRAIHKLMTDYLRQIHKLKKNVDTGFNDATRKIMIEDDRDEMALQMQKPFQSLLLPLISSLTNCPEFKYRWDDVWTLPIGVFMDSVERVQKHKSYNFVMQGIYSGCVDMKKLDKKELHWMGDLK
;
A
#
# COMPACT_ATOMS: atom_id res chain seq x y z
N MET A 1 -5.41 16.84 3.27
CA MET A 1 -3.95 16.68 3.45
C MET A 1 -3.77 15.80 4.67
N ILE A 2 -2.97 14.74 4.58
CA ILE A 2 -2.77 13.79 5.69
C ILE A 2 -1.84 14.44 6.72
N ASP A 3 -2.25 14.49 7.98
CA ASP A 3 -1.42 14.95 9.09
C ASP A 3 -0.38 13.86 9.40
N GLN A 4 0.87 14.10 8.98
CA GLN A 4 1.95 13.14 9.10
C GLN A 4 2.30 12.80 10.55
N LEU A 5 2.12 13.75 11.48
CA LEU A 5 2.46 13.54 12.89
C LEU A 5 1.44 12.62 13.56
N LYS A 6 0.16 12.77 13.23
CA LYS A 6 -0.91 11.85 13.69
C LYS A 6 -0.73 10.45 13.12
N LEU A 7 -0.37 10.35 11.84
CA LEU A 7 -0.04 9.08 11.20
C LEU A 7 1.13 8.39 11.90
N PHE A 8 2.19 9.13 12.21
CA PHE A 8 3.33 8.58 12.96
C PHE A 8 2.97 8.19 14.39
N ARG A 9 1.94 8.79 15.00
CA ARG A 9 1.48 8.43 16.34
C ARG A 9 0.68 7.12 16.38
N GLY A 10 0.27 6.57 15.23
CA GLY A 10 -0.61 5.41 15.21
C GLY A 10 -2.09 5.74 15.06
N GLU A 11 -2.45 7.02 14.89
CA GLU A 11 -3.86 7.41 14.85
C GLU A 11 -4.49 7.04 13.50
N GLY A 12 -5.73 6.54 13.55
CA GLY A 12 -6.54 6.29 12.36
C GLY A 12 -6.81 7.57 11.57
N TYR A 13 -6.95 7.45 10.26
CA TYR A 13 -7.21 8.57 9.36
C TYR A 13 -8.70 8.79 9.15
N LYS A 14 -9.20 9.88 9.73
CA LYS A 14 -10.58 10.34 9.56
C LYS A 14 -10.68 11.12 8.23
N ILE A 15 -11.28 10.50 7.21
CA ILE A 15 -11.55 11.14 5.91
C ILE A 15 -12.71 12.12 6.02
N ASN A 16 -13.78 11.68 6.69
CA ASN A 16 -14.96 12.49 6.99
C ASN A 16 -15.64 11.96 8.27
N ASP A 17 -16.81 12.48 8.63
CA ASP A 17 -17.53 12.07 9.85
C ASP A 17 -17.98 10.60 9.87
N LYS A 18 -17.93 9.91 8.73
CA LYS A 18 -18.40 8.53 8.59
C LYS A 18 -17.33 7.53 8.20
N ILE A 19 -16.21 7.99 7.66
CA ILE A 19 -15.12 7.17 7.15
C ILE A 19 -13.87 7.42 7.98
N LEU A 20 -13.52 6.41 8.78
CA LEU A 20 -12.28 6.32 9.54
C LEU A 20 -11.52 5.09 9.07
N ILE A 21 -10.28 5.27 8.63
CA ILE A 21 -9.37 4.16 8.35
C ILE A 21 -8.51 3.93 9.60
N ARG A 22 -8.64 2.76 10.20
CA ARG A 22 -7.82 2.32 11.34
C ARG A 22 -6.42 1.96 10.86
N GLN A 23 -5.48 2.11 11.77
CA GLN A 23 -4.12 1.61 11.59
C GLN A 23 -3.92 0.42 12.54
N PRO A 24 -4.00 -0.82 12.04
CA PRO A 24 -3.89 -1.99 12.89
C PRO A 24 -2.47 -2.15 13.43
N THR A 25 -2.38 -2.75 14.60
CA THR A 25 -1.12 -3.21 15.20
C THR A 25 -0.61 -4.45 14.48
N LEU A 26 0.68 -4.78 14.67
CA LEU A 26 1.23 -6.02 14.11
C LEU A 26 0.55 -7.26 14.71
N GLU A 27 0.18 -7.21 15.99
CA GLU A 27 -0.59 -8.28 16.66
C GLU A 27 -1.96 -8.49 15.98
N GLU A 28 -2.73 -7.42 15.76
CA GLU A 28 -4.02 -7.51 15.05
C GLU A 28 -3.86 -8.06 13.62
N ILE A 29 -2.75 -7.77 12.92
CA ILE A 29 -2.46 -8.31 11.59
C ILE A 29 -2.16 -9.82 11.65
N VAL A 30 -1.44 -10.27 12.68
CA VAL A 30 -1.15 -11.70 12.89
C VAL A 30 -2.44 -12.46 13.14
N ASP A 31 -3.29 -11.97 14.03
CA ASP A 31 -4.57 -12.59 14.39
C ASP A 31 -5.55 -12.63 13.20
N PHE A 32 -5.59 -11.56 12.40
CA PHE A 32 -6.40 -11.49 11.19
C PHE A 32 -5.89 -12.40 10.06
N GLY A 33 -4.59 -12.67 10.06
CA GLY A 33 -3.88 -13.41 9.01
C GLY A 33 -3.24 -12.47 7.99
N GLU A 34 -1.91 -12.50 7.95
CA GLU A 34 -1.10 -11.60 7.13
C GLU A 34 -1.45 -11.66 5.63
N GLN A 35 -1.65 -12.86 5.07
CA GLN A 35 -2.00 -13.03 3.66
C GLN A 35 -3.34 -12.35 3.34
N ARG A 36 -4.33 -12.48 4.23
CA ARG A 36 -5.64 -11.84 4.08
C ARG A 36 -5.51 -10.33 4.19
N TYR A 37 -4.73 -9.85 5.15
CA TYR A 37 -4.50 -8.42 5.38
C TYR A 37 -3.86 -7.74 4.16
N PHE A 38 -2.72 -8.24 3.69
CA PHE A 38 -2.08 -7.65 2.52
C PHE A 38 -2.86 -7.89 1.23
N GLY A 39 -3.64 -8.97 1.13
CA GLY A 39 -4.61 -9.16 0.04
C GLY A 39 -5.68 -8.06 0.01
N LEU A 40 -6.21 -7.68 1.17
CA LEU A 40 -7.16 -6.59 1.32
C LEU A 40 -6.53 -5.24 0.93
N VAL A 41 -5.36 -4.91 1.49
CA VAL A 41 -4.64 -3.67 1.18
C VAL A 41 -4.32 -3.57 -0.30
N ARG A 42 -3.82 -4.65 -0.92
CA ARG A 42 -3.53 -4.71 -2.36
C ARG A 42 -4.79 -4.53 -3.20
N THR A 43 -5.92 -5.13 -2.82
CA THR A 43 -7.19 -4.97 -3.54
C THR A 43 -7.65 -3.52 -3.54
N ILE A 44 -7.56 -2.82 -2.39
CA ILE A 44 -7.95 -1.41 -2.29
C ILE A 44 -6.98 -0.50 -3.05
N CYS A 45 -5.68 -0.77 -2.98
CA CYS A 45 -4.63 0.07 -3.58
C CYS A 45 -4.25 -0.32 -5.02
N SER A 46 -4.93 -1.30 -5.63
CA SER A 46 -4.61 -1.80 -6.98
C SER A 46 -4.71 -0.69 -8.01
N THR A 47 -3.75 -0.62 -8.93
CA THR A 47 -3.86 0.19 -10.15
C THR A 47 -4.17 -0.72 -11.35
N PRO A 48 -4.62 -0.15 -12.49
CA PRO A 48 -4.78 -0.93 -13.72
C PRO A 48 -3.51 -1.69 -14.13
N ALA A 49 -2.33 -1.10 -13.89
CA ALA A 49 -1.05 -1.74 -14.16
C ALA A 49 -0.78 -2.98 -13.29
N ASP A 50 -1.40 -3.10 -12.11
CA ASP A 50 -1.31 -4.31 -11.27
C ASP A 50 -2.23 -5.44 -11.75
N ARG A 51 -3.17 -5.14 -12.67
CA ARG A 51 -4.25 -6.04 -13.09
C ARG A 51 -4.30 -6.23 -14.61
N LYS A 52 -3.15 -6.14 -15.29
CA LYS A 52 -3.07 -6.17 -16.77
C LYS A 52 -3.77 -7.39 -17.37
N VAL A 53 -3.48 -8.58 -16.83
CA VAL A 53 -4.04 -9.87 -17.29
C VAL A 53 -5.56 -9.90 -17.12
N GLU A 54 -6.06 -9.60 -15.93
CA GLU A 54 -7.50 -9.63 -15.64
C GLU A 54 -8.29 -8.64 -16.50
N ILE A 55 -7.74 -7.45 -16.72
CA ILE A 55 -8.32 -6.41 -17.56
C ILE A 55 -8.37 -6.87 -19.02
N TRP A 56 -7.26 -7.38 -19.53
CA TRP A 56 -7.18 -7.84 -20.91
C TRP A 56 -8.14 -9.00 -21.17
N ASP A 57 -8.16 -10.01 -20.30
CA ASP A 57 -9.00 -11.20 -20.48
C ASP A 57 -10.50 -10.89 -20.42
N LYS A 58 -10.92 -9.91 -19.61
CA LYS A 58 -12.34 -9.53 -19.47
C LYS A 58 -12.81 -8.54 -20.52
N LEU A 59 -12.00 -7.52 -20.82
CA LEU A 59 -12.42 -6.34 -21.59
C LEU A 59 -11.73 -6.22 -22.95
N HIS A 60 -10.66 -6.99 -23.19
CA HIS A 60 -9.86 -6.95 -24.43
C HIS A 60 -9.34 -5.53 -24.75
N VAL A 61 -9.07 -4.76 -23.70
CA VAL A 61 -8.46 -3.42 -23.75
C VAL A 61 -7.20 -3.38 -22.92
N PHE A 62 -6.26 -2.53 -23.29
CA PHE A 62 -5.05 -2.30 -22.50
C PHE A 62 -5.39 -1.52 -21.21
N TRP A 63 -4.69 -1.86 -20.13
CA TRP A 63 -4.92 -1.31 -18.78
C TRP A 63 -4.80 0.22 -18.71
N GLU A 64 -3.97 0.83 -19.56
CA GLU A 64 -3.80 2.28 -19.67
C GLU A 64 -5.09 3.04 -19.98
N LYS A 65 -6.08 2.36 -20.59
CA LYS A 65 -7.38 2.96 -20.93
C LYS A 65 -8.40 2.89 -19.80
N ILE A 66 -8.07 2.19 -18.72
CA ILE A 66 -8.97 2.01 -17.58
C ILE A 66 -8.62 3.02 -16.50
N ASP A 67 -9.64 3.69 -16.00
CA ASP A 67 -9.50 4.59 -14.87
C ASP A 67 -9.40 3.81 -13.54
N GLU A 68 -8.55 4.27 -12.63
CA GLU A 68 -8.32 3.63 -11.33
C GLU A 68 -9.59 3.50 -10.48
N TYR A 69 -10.50 4.46 -10.56
CA TYR A 69 -11.73 4.43 -9.80
C TYR A 69 -12.75 3.45 -10.41
N ASP A 70 -12.78 3.31 -11.73
CA ASP A 70 -13.59 2.29 -12.40
C ASP A 70 -13.10 0.88 -12.05
N LEU A 71 -11.78 0.68 -12.00
CA LEU A 71 -11.18 -0.55 -11.50
C LEU A 71 -11.60 -0.82 -10.05
N PHE A 72 -11.51 0.18 -9.16
CA PHE A 72 -11.93 0.05 -7.77
C PHE A 72 -13.40 -0.36 -7.64
N ILE A 73 -14.31 0.27 -8.42
CA ILE A 73 -15.73 -0.11 -8.45
C ILE A 73 -15.88 -1.59 -8.84
N SER A 74 -15.14 -2.06 -9.85
CA SER A 74 -15.21 -3.47 -10.28
C SER A 74 -14.73 -4.44 -9.20
N LEU A 75 -13.71 -4.06 -8.43
CA LEU A 75 -13.14 -4.85 -7.33
C LEU A 75 -13.95 -4.75 -6.05
N PHE A 76 -14.83 -3.75 -5.93
CA PHE A 76 -15.60 -3.48 -4.72
C PHE A 76 -16.49 -4.67 -4.32
N GLN A 77 -17.04 -5.41 -5.28
CA GLN A 77 -17.84 -6.61 -5.00
C GLN A 77 -17.05 -7.68 -4.24
N THR A 78 -15.74 -7.79 -4.47
CA THR A 78 -14.86 -8.68 -3.71
C THR A 78 -14.69 -8.16 -2.29
N LEU A 79 -14.58 -6.83 -2.12
CA LEU A 79 -14.48 -6.19 -0.80
C LEU A 79 -15.74 -6.41 0.04
N GLN A 80 -16.93 -6.40 -0.56
CA GLN A 80 -18.20 -6.65 0.14
C GLN A 80 -18.30 -8.06 0.75
N LYS A 81 -17.55 -9.02 0.20
CA LYS A 81 -17.51 -10.41 0.68
C LYS A 81 -16.34 -10.67 1.63
N SER A 82 -15.44 -9.70 1.77
CA SER A 82 -14.24 -9.81 2.59
C SER A 82 -14.48 -9.19 3.97
N GLU A 83 -13.71 -9.66 4.95
CA GLU A 83 -13.65 -9.04 6.26
C GLU A 83 -12.78 -7.78 6.18
N VAL A 84 -13.38 -6.61 6.39
CA VAL A 84 -12.71 -5.30 6.24
C VAL A 84 -12.60 -4.51 7.55
N SER A 85 -13.09 -5.09 8.64
CA SER A 85 -13.16 -4.50 9.99
C SER A 85 -11.79 -4.09 10.54
N ILE A 86 -10.73 -4.81 10.16
CA ILE A 86 -9.35 -4.47 10.54
C ILE A 86 -8.94 -3.07 10.06
N LEU A 87 -9.47 -2.61 8.91
CA LEU A 87 -9.21 -1.26 8.38
C LEU A 87 -10.37 -0.28 8.61
N PHE A 88 -11.63 -0.73 8.61
CA PHE A 88 -12.80 0.17 8.62
C PHE A 88 -13.70 0.01 9.85
N GLY A 89 -13.33 -0.83 10.83
CA GLY A 89 -14.12 -1.06 12.04
C GLY A 89 -15.51 -1.59 11.72
N ASP A 90 -16.53 -0.94 12.28
CA ASP A 90 -17.93 -1.37 12.20
C ASP A 90 -18.66 -0.88 10.93
N MET A 91 -17.93 -0.36 9.93
CA MET A 91 -18.55 0.10 8.69
C MET A 91 -19.15 -1.07 7.89
N ASP A 92 -20.43 -0.97 7.53
CA ASP A 92 -21.10 -2.00 6.74
C ASP A 92 -20.76 -1.89 5.24
N PHE A 93 -19.85 -2.73 4.75
CA PHE A 93 -19.52 -2.80 3.32
C PHE A 93 -20.56 -3.58 2.49
N THR A 94 -21.41 -4.40 3.13
CA THR A 94 -22.32 -5.32 2.44
C THR A 94 -23.50 -4.62 1.78
N THR A 95 -23.96 -3.50 2.34
CA THR A 95 -25.15 -2.81 1.84
C THR A 95 -24.87 -1.67 0.85
N PHE A 96 -23.61 -1.46 0.47
CA PHE A 96 -23.24 -0.51 -0.57
C PHE A 96 -23.83 -0.89 -1.93
N LYS A 97 -24.34 0.13 -2.63
CA LYS A 97 -24.85 0.02 -4.00
C LYS A 97 -24.27 1.11 -4.87
N LEU A 98 -24.11 0.79 -6.15
CA LEU A 98 -23.79 1.77 -7.17
C LEU A 98 -25.00 2.65 -7.43
N GLY A 99 -24.78 3.96 -7.43
CA GLY A 99 -25.76 4.97 -7.79
C GLY A 99 -25.12 6.14 -8.51
N THR A 100 -25.96 7.06 -8.96
CA THR A 100 -25.55 8.35 -9.48
C THR A 100 -25.95 9.42 -8.46
N GLN A 101 -25.11 10.44 -8.28
CA GLN A 101 -25.43 11.58 -7.42
C GLN A 101 -25.78 12.79 -8.28
N THR A 102 -26.84 13.50 -7.90
CA THR A 102 -27.29 14.71 -8.58
C THR A 102 -26.16 15.75 -8.59
N GLY A 103 -25.59 16.01 -9.77
CA GLY A 103 -24.52 17.00 -9.98
C GLY A 103 -23.12 16.44 -10.25
N LEU A 104 -22.91 15.12 -10.15
CA LEU A 104 -21.64 14.47 -10.55
C LEU A 104 -21.91 13.46 -11.68
N PRO A 105 -21.13 13.48 -12.78
CA PRO A 105 -21.29 12.52 -13.88
C PRO A 105 -20.78 11.11 -13.51
N ASP A 106 -19.98 10.98 -12.45
CA ASP A 106 -19.34 9.74 -12.05
C ASP A 106 -20.24 8.85 -11.18
N LEU A 107 -20.07 7.54 -11.31
CA LEU A 107 -20.70 6.53 -10.44
C LEU A 107 -20.21 6.68 -9.00
N VAL A 108 -21.10 6.54 -8.03
CA VAL A 108 -20.78 6.65 -6.60
C VAL A 108 -21.30 5.43 -5.86
N LEU A 109 -20.51 4.97 -4.89
CA LEU A 109 -20.89 3.88 -3.99
C LEU A 109 -21.56 4.47 -2.76
N LYS A 110 -22.82 4.11 -2.53
CA LYS A 110 -23.62 4.61 -1.41
C LYS A 110 -24.16 3.49 -0.55
N ASN A 111 -24.01 3.65 0.76
CA ASN A 111 -24.53 2.73 1.75
C ASN A 111 -25.86 3.19 2.39
N LYS A 112 -26.55 2.28 3.10
CA LYS A 112 -27.75 2.57 3.90
C LYS A 112 -27.52 3.68 4.93
N ASP A 113 -26.34 3.69 5.57
CA ASP A 113 -25.94 4.69 6.57
C ASP A 113 -25.57 6.06 5.95
N GLN A 114 -25.90 6.26 4.67
CA GLN A 114 -25.57 7.45 3.90
C GLN A 114 -24.05 7.71 3.86
N VAL A 115 -23.23 6.65 3.93
CA VAL A 115 -21.81 6.71 3.59
C VAL A 115 -21.71 6.73 2.07
N VAL A 116 -20.92 7.67 1.54
CA VAL A 116 -20.68 7.81 0.10
C VAL A 116 -19.18 7.68 -0.11
N ILE A 117 -18.79 6.84 -1.07
CA ILE A 117 -17.42 6.73 -1.57
C ILE A 117 -17.45 7.19 -3.02
N ASP A 118 -16.81 8.33 -3.27
CA ASP A 118 -16.58 8.89 -4.59
C ASP A 118 -15.10 8.72 -4.99
N ARG A 119 -14.76 9.23 -6.17
CA ARG A 119 -13.38 9.23 -6.69
C ARG A 119 -12.39 9.92 -5.75
N ALA A 120 -12.80 11.02 -5.11
CA ALA A 120 -11.94 11.79 -4.22
C ALA A 120 -11.65 11.03 -2.91
N ILE A 121 -12.69 10.43 -2.32
CA ILE A 121 -12.59 9.59 -1.12
C ILE A 121 -11.74 8.36 -1.42
N HIS A 122 -11.96 7.69 -2.55
CA HIS A 122 -11.11 6.58 -2.98
C HIS A 122 -9.63 6.98 -3.09
N LYS A 123 -9.34 8.15 -3.68
CA LYS A 123 -7.97 8.67 -3.75
C LYS A 123 -7.38 8.90 -2.35
N LEU A 124 -8.13 9.53 -1.44
CA LEU A 124 -7.69 9.75 -0.05
C LEU A 124 -7.46 8.43 0.70
N MET A 125 -8.30 7.42 0.48
CA MET A 125 -8.14 6.08 1.07
C MET A 125 -6.85 5.43 0.59
N THR A 126 -6.64 5.40 -0.73
CA THR A 126 -5.46 4.75 -1.32
C THR A 126 -4.17 5.49 -1.01
N ASP A 127 -4.16 6.82 -0.99
CA ASP A 127 -3.00 7.62 -0.60
C ASP A 127 -2.59 7.34 0.84
N TYR A 128 -3.55 7.28 1.78
CA TYR A 128 -3.27 6.94 3.17
C TYR A 128 -2.74 5.50 3.33
N LEU A 129 -3.40 4.53 2.72
CA LEU A 129 -2.98 3.12 2.81
C LEU A 129 -1.59 2.90 2.19
N ARG A 130 -1.28 3.56 1.08
CA ARG A 130 0.06 3.51 0.47
C ARG A 130 1.11 4.14 1.38
N GLN A 131 0.78 5.25 2.04
CA GLN A 131 1.71 5.94 2.94
C GLN A 131 2.05 5.11 4.18
N ILE A 132 1.06 4.48 4.84
CA ILE A 132 1.32 3.67 6.05
C ILE A 132 2.07 2.38 5.72
N HIS A 133 1.87 1.79 4.54
CA HIS A 133 2.52 0.55 4.13
C HIS A 133 3.79 0.76 3.31
N LYS A 134 4.15 2.03 3.00
CA LYS A 134 5.27 2.38 2.12
C LYS A 134 5.19 1.71 0.75
N LEU A 135 3.96 1.59 0.23
CA LEU A 135 3.70 1.00 -1.09
C LEU A 135 3.86 2.06 -2.17
N LYS A 136 4.68 1.74 -3.18
CA LYS A 136 4.78 2.56 -4.38
C LYS A 136 3.60 2.29 -5.29
N LYS A 137 3.02 3.35 -5.84
CA LYS A 137 1.98 3.25 -6.85
C LYS A 137 2.59 2.71 -8.15
N ASN A 138 2.03 1.63 -8.68
CA ASN A 138 2.44 1.08 -9.97
C ASN A 138 1.77 1.87 -11.10
N VAL A 139 2.57 2.47 -11.98
CA VAL A 139 2.11 3.31 -13.11
C VAL A 139 2.79 2.84 -14.40
N ASP A 140 2.98 1.54 -14.54
CA ASP A 140 3.66 0.95 -15.68
C ASP A 140 2.86 1.15 -16.98
N THR A 141 3.56 1.46 -18.07
CA THR A 141 2.98 1.79 -19.38
C THR A 141 3.80 1.17 -20.50
N GLY A 142 3.13 0.55 -21.47
CA GLY A 142 3.79 -0.03 -22.62
C GLY A 142 4.02 1.01 -23.72
N PHE A 143 5.20 0.98 -24.34
CA PHE A 143 5.53 1.90 -25.43
C PHE A 143 4.66 1.70 -26.68
N ASN A 144 4.40 0.45 -27.05
CA ASN A 144 3.56 0.08 -28.20
C ASN A 144 2.72 -1.17 -27.91
N ASP A 145 1.80 -1.51 -28.82
CA ASP A 145 0.89 -2.65 -28.66
C ASP A 145 1.60 -4.00 -28.54
N ALA A 146 2.76 -4.17 -29.19
CA ALA A 146 3.55 -5.39 -29.08
C ALA A 146 4.15 -5.53 -27.68
N THR A 147 4.76 -4.46 -27.16
CA THR A 147 5.28 -4.39 -25.79
C THR A 147 4.18 -4.64 -24.78
N ARG A 148 2.99 -4.03 -24.95
CA ARG A 148 1.86 -4.23 -24.03
C ARG A 148 1.43 -5.69 -23.95
N LYS A 149 1.39 -6.40 -25.08
CA LYS A 149 1.05 -7.82 -25.12
C LYS A 149 2.12 -8.68 -24.44
N ILE A 150 3.40 -8.38 -24.67
CA ILE A 150 4.52 -9.07 -24.00
C ILE A 150 4.39 -8.91 -22.48
N MET A 151 4.16 -7.68 -21.99
CA MET A 151 3.98 -7.42 -20.56
C MET A 151 2.80 -8.18 -19.95
N ILE A 152 1.71 -8.41 -20.70
CA ILE A 152 0.57 -9.20 -20.22
C ILE A 152 0.94 -10.67 -20.11
N GLU A 153 1.66 -11.22 -21.09
CA GLU A 153 2.10 -12.63 -21.04
C GLU A 153 3.17 -12.83 -19.95
N ASP A 154 4.11 -11.91 -19.79
CA ASP A 154 5.09 -11.94 -18.70
C ASP A 154 4.40 -11.90 -17.33
N ASP A 155 3.44 -10.98 -17.12
CA ASP A 155 2.64 -10.92 -15.89
C ASP A 155 1.87 -12.23 -15.65
N ARG A 156 1.36 -12.88 -16.71
CA ARG A 156 0.64 -14.16 -16.63
C ARG A 156 1.56 -15.30 -16.19
N ASP A 157 2.76 -15.37 -16.76
CA ASP A 157 3.77 -16.36 -16.39
C ASP A 157 4.21 -16.17 -14.93
N GLU A 158 4.44 -14.93 -14.50
CA GLU A 158 4.76 -14.60 -13.10
C GLU A 158 3.64 -15.02 -12.15
N MET A 159 2.37 -14.75 -12.50
CA MET A 159 1.22 -15.20 -11.71
C MET A 159 1.18 -16.73 -11.60
N ALA A 160 1.40 -17.45 -12.70
CA ALA A 160 1.41 -18.91 -12.70
C ALA A 160 2.53 -19.49 -11.81
N LEU A 161 3.72 -18.88 -11.86
CA LEU A 161 4.84 -19.25 -11.00
C LEU A 161 4.55 -18.94 -9.52
N GLN A 162 3.91 -17.80 -9.23
CA GLN A 162 3.59 -17.41 -7.87
C GLN A 162 2.50 -18.29 -7.25
N MET A 163 1.53 -18.76 -8.04
CA MET A 163 0.51 -19.71 -7.59
C MET A 163 1.09 -21.06 -7.15
N GLN A 164 2.25 -21.45 -7.69
CA GLN A 164 2.94 -22.69 -7.28
C GLN A 164 3.74 -22.52 -5.98
N LYS A 165 4.09 -21.29 -5.60
CA LYS A 165 4.89 -21.02 -4.41
C LYS A 165 4.00 -20.94 -3.17
N PRO A 166 4.44 -21.49 -2.02
CA PRO A 166 3.72 -21.28 -0.77
C PRO A 166 3.77 -19.80 -0.37
N PHE A 167 2.77 -19.37 0.41
CA PHE A 167 2.76 -18.03 0.97
C PHE A 167 4.02 -17.77 1.78
N GLN A 168 4.65 -16.62 1.53
CA GLN A 168 5.79 -16.12 2.30
C GLN A 168 5.37 -14.85 3.02
N SER A 169 5.65 -14.81 4.33
CA SER A 169 5.40 -13.64 5.15
C SER A 169 6.22 -12.44 4.67
N LEU A 170 5.56 -11.29 4.50
CA LEU A 170 6.17 -10.01 4.17
C LEU A 170 6.75 -9.36 5.42
N LEU A 171 6.08 -9.50 6.56
CA LEU A 171 6.46 -8.89 7.83
C LEU A 171 7.53 -9.68 8.57
N LEU A 172 7.55 -11.01 8.52
CA LEU A 172 8.48 -11.83 9.28
C LEU A 172 9.96 -11.48 8.99
N PRO A 173 10.42 -11.34 7.73
CA PRO A 173 11.79 -10.92 7.47
C PRO A 173 12.09 -9.52 8.02
N LEU A 174 11.13 -8.60 7.96
CA LEU A 174 11.29 -7.23 8.46
C LEU A 174 11.37 -7.19 9.99
N ILE A 175 10.44 -7.86 10.67
CA ILE A 175 10.39 -7.94 12.14
C ILE A 175 11.64 -8.64 12.66
N SER A 176 12.02 -9.77 12.06
CA SER A 176 13.23 -10.52 12.44
C SER A 176 14.50 -9.68 12.23
N SER A 177 14.61 -8.98 11.10
CA SER A 177 15.78 -8.15 10.81
C SER A 177 15.89 -6.96 11.77
N LEU A 178 14.77 -6.31 12.09
CA LEU A 178 14.77 -5.13 12.96
C LEU A 178 14.96 -5.49 14.43
N THR A 179 14.29 -6.52 14.94
CA THR A 179 14.43 -6.93 16.35
C THR A 179 15.85 -7.40 16.69
N ASN A 180 16.61 -7.87 15.68
CA ASN A 180 18.03 -8.22 15.82
C ASN A 180 19.00 -7.07 15.43
N CYS A 181 18.48 -5.88 15.16
CA CYS A 181 19.24 -4.72 14.73
C CYS A 181 19.58 -3.82 15.94
N PRO A 182 20.86 -3.46 16.18
CA PRO A 182 21.23 -2.59 17.30
C PRO A 182 20.55 -1.21 17.30
N GLU A 183 20.25 -0.69 16.10
CA GLU A 183 19.63 0.63 15.91
C GLU A 183 18.12 0.64 16.11
N PHE A 184 17.49 -0.53 16.28
CA PHE A 184 16.06 -0.64 16.51
C PHE A 184 15.76 -0.67 18.01
N LYS A 185 14.92 0.26 18.47
CA LYS A 185 14.71 0.49 19.90
C LYS A 185 13.71 -0.47 20.54
N TYR A 186 12.84 -1.09 19.74
CA TYR A 186 11.80 -1.98 20.24
C TYR A 186 12.32 -3.41 20.33
N ARG A 187 11.96 -4.09 21.42
CA ARG A 187 12.31 -5.50 21.61
C ARG A 187 11.33 -6.40 20.86
N TRP A 188 11.64 -7.69 20.84
CA TRP A 188 10.74 -8.69 20.28
C TRP A 188 9.35 -8.67 20.96
N ASP A 189 9.27 -8.45 22.27
CA ASP A 189 7.98 -8.42 22.98
C ASP A 189 7.17 -7.15 22.65
N ASP A 190 7.84 -6.00 22.50
CA ASP A 190 7.18 -4.70 22.32
C ASP A 190 6.71 -4.46 20.88
N VAL A 191 7.35 -5.09 19.89
CA VAL A 191 7.14 -4.80 18.46
C VAL A 191 5.70 -5.07 18.02
N TRP A 192 5.03 -6.04 18.64
CA TRP A 192 3.69 -6.48 18.27
C TRP A 192 2.62 -5.42 18.52
N THR A 193 2.84 -4.56 19.52
CA THR A 193 1.93 -3.45 19.88
C THR A 193 2.02 -2.28 18.90
N LEU A 194 3.01 -2.25 18.01
CA LEU A 194 3.24 -1.14 17.11
C LEU A 194 2.20 -1.13 15.98
N PRO A 195 1.57 0.02 15.70
CA PRO A 195 0.80 0.23 14.48
C PRO A 195 1.69 0.03 13.25
N ILE A 196 1.13 -0.56 12.18
CA ILE A 196 1.88 -0.93 10.98
C ILE A 196 2.68 0.23 10.38
N GLY A 197 2.14 1.46 10.36
CA GLY A 197 2.89 2.59 9.79
C GLY A 197 4.02 3.10 10.68
N VAL A 198 3.93 2.94 12.00
CA VAL A 198 5.04 3.24 12.93
C VAL A 198 6.17 2.23 12.71
N PHE A 199 5.80 0.96 12.55
CA PHE A 199 6.75 -0.11 12.24
C PHE A 199 7.43 0.12 10.89
N MET A 200 6.66 0.38 9.82
CA MET A 200 7.21 0.62 8.48
C MET A 200 8.05 1.90 8.39
N ASP A 201 7.70 2.97 9.14
CA ASP A 201 8.57 4.14 9.26
C ASP A 201 9.92 3.77 9.91
N SER A 202 9.89 2.95 10.96
CA SER A 202 11.10 2.48 11.62
C SER A 202 11.97 1.62 10.70
N VAL A 203 11.37 0.76 9.86
CA VAL A 203 12.06 -0.02 8.82
C VAL A 203 12.84 0.91 7.90
N GLU A 204 12.18 1.88 7.29
CA GLU A 204 12.84 2.80 6.35
C GLU A 204 13.87 3.69 7.03
N ARG A 205 13.59 4.16 8.25
CA ARG A 205 14.52 5.02 9.00
C ARG A 205 15.81 4.29 9.35
N VAL A 206 15.71 3.04 9.82
CA VAL A 206 16.88 2.20 10.12
C VAL A 206 17.67 1.91 8.85
N GLN A 207 17.00 1.58 7.74
CA GLN A 207 17.67 1.38 6.44
C GLN A 207 18.40 2.64 5.97
N LYS A 208 17.76 3.82 6.06
CA LYS A 208 18.35 5.11 5.70
C LYS A 208 19.56 5.44 6.57
N HIS A 209 19.49 5.19 7.88
CA HIS A 209 20.60 5.40 8.80
C HIS A 209 21.79 4.47 8.51
N LYS A 210 21.53 3.17 8.25
CA LYS A 210 22.60 2.23 7.86
C LYS A 210 23.25 2.62 6.53
N SER A 211 22.45 2.96 5.53
CA SER A 211 22.96 3.44 4.24
C SER A 211 23.84 4.68 4.43
N TYR A 212 23.39 5.64 5.25
CA TYR A 212 24.18 6.81 5.59
C TYR A 212 25.53 6.45 6.21
N ASN A 213 25.57 5.56 7.22
CA ASN A 213 26.81 5.16 7.87
C ASN A 213 27.80 4.50 6.91
N PHE A 214 27.33 3.59 6.04
CA PHE A 214 28.19 2.95 5.04
C PHE A 214 28.69 3.92 3.98
N VAL A 215 27.84 4.84 3.51
CA VAL A 215 28.25 5.89 2.57
C VAL A 215 29.28 6.81 3.20
N MET A 216 29.10 7.22 4.45
CA MET A 216 30.08 8.02 5.19
C MET A 216 31.40 7.27 5.38
N GLN A 217 31.35 5.99 5.75
CA GLN A 217 32.55 5.16 5.86
C GLN A 217 33.29 5.04 4.52
N GLY A 218 32.55 4.86 3.41
CA GLY A 218 33.13 4.81 2.07
C GLY A 218 33.73 6.16 1.61
N ILE A 219 33.15 7.28 2.03
CA ILE A 219 33.73 8.61 1.82
C ILE A 219 35.02 8.75 2.64
N TYR A 220 35.01 8.37 3.92
CA TYR A 220 36.19 8.46 4.78
C TYR A 220 37.33 7.54 4.33
N SER A 221 37.01 6.37 3.76
CA SER A 221 38.01 5.44 3.21
C SER A 221 38.50 5.83 1.82
N GLY A 222 37.94 6.86 1.20
CA GLY A 222 38.27 7.30 -0.16
C GLY A 222 37.73 6.39 -1.28
N CYS A 223 36.87 5.42 -0.95
CA CYS A 223 36.27 4.50 -1.92
C CYS A 223 35.06 5.10 -2.65
N VAL A 224 34.47 6.17 -2.10
CA VAL A 224 33.28 6.83 -2.64
C VAL A 224 33.55 8.31 -2.89
N ASP A 225 33.30 8.77 -4.12
CA ASP A 225 33.47 10.17 -4.50
C ASP A 225 32.25 11.01 -4.06
N MET A 226 32.43 11.82 -3.02
CA MET A 226 31.42 12.73 -2.48
C MET A 226 30.84 13.68 -3.54
N LYS A 227 31.60 14.06 -4.58
CA LYS A 227 31.12 15.00 -5.61
C LYS A 227 30.06 14.37 -6.53
N LYS A 228 30.00 13.05 -6.61
CA LYS A 228 29.05 12.30 -7.45
C LYS A 228 27.79 11.86 -6.70
N LEU A 229 27.75 12.06 -5.38
CA LEU A 229 26.62 11.69 -4.53
C LEU A 229 25.56 12.79 -4.45
N ASP A 230 24.29 12.37 -4.36
CA ASP A 230 23.22 13.28 -4.00
C ASP A 230 23.33 13.64 -2.51
N LYS A 231 23.44 14.94 -2.20
CA LYS A 231 23.54 15.44 -0.83
C LYS A 231 22.35 15.02 0.05
N LYS A 232 21.21 14.67 -0.54
CA LYS A 232 20.04 14.14 0.19
C LYS A 232 20.32 12.80 0.86
N GLU A 233 21.23 12.00 0.33
CA GLU A 233 21.63 10.71 0.91
C GLU A 233 22.46 10.89 2.19
N LEU A 234 23.06 12.07 2.36
CA LEU A 234 23.83 12.44 3.55
C LEU A 234 22.96 13.00 4.68
N HIS A 235 21.65 13.14 4.47
CA HIS A 235 20.72 13.66 5.46
C HIS A 235 19.76 12.56 5.95
N TRP A 236 20.23 11.76 6.91
CA TRP A 236 19.47 10.62 7.44
C TRP A 236 18.16 11.02 8.16
N MET A 237 18.12 12.24 8.73
CA MET A 237 16.92 12.84 9.34
C MET A 237 15.92 13.38 8.31
N GLY A 238 16.27 13.41 7.02
CA GLY A 238 15.39 13.96 5.99
C GLY A 238 14.16 13.09 5.73
N ASP A 239 13.30 13.59 4.86
CA ASP A 239 12.08 12.91 4.46
C ASP A 239 12.35 11.48 3.97
N LEU A 240 11.43 10.58 4.31
CA LEU A 240 11.39 9.23 3.79
C LEU A 240 10.66 9.26 2.44
N LYS A 241 11.14 8.44 1.50
CA LYS A 241 10.64 8.40 0.12
C LYS A 241 9.41 7.52 -0.02
#